data_AF-A0A931J6F2-F1
#
_entry.id   AF-A0A931J6F2-F1
#
_cell.length_a   1.000
_cell.length_b   1.000
_cell.length_c   1.000
_cell.angle_alpha   90.00
_cell.angle_beta   90.00
_cell.angle_gamma   90.00
#
_symmetry.space_group_name_H-M   'P 1'
#
loop_
_entity.id
_entity.type
_entity.pdbx_description
1 polymer ?
#
loop_
_entity_poly.entity_id
_entity_poly.type
_entity_poly.pdbx_seq_one_letter_code
_entity_poly.pdbx_strand_id
1 'polypeptide(L)'
;MAPLLQALAALQLPPQATRLFHGRGGRYPGCEHLTLDWYPPCFLLTSFEQALSEAELAAVHVALAARYAELAPGQALNWLYQGREVGGEKRPTTRLMAGAVPEPHVVPEDGAQYLVHLPRGQNHGLFLDMAAGRQHVRAFCAARPGAKVLNLFAYSCAFSVAALQGGAAQVVNVDMSPGALALGRRNHELNGLPKGAASFLAHDLFKSWGKLTRGGPYELVIADPPSYQKGSFVATKDYARLARRLPELLAPGGEALVCLNTPKLGPEWLQQLMAEQAPTLQFMQRLPNPLAFADVDETRALKVLVYRAPG
;
A
#
# COMPACT_ATOMS: atom_id res chain seq x y z
N MET A 1 9.60 23.74 -5.71
CA MET A 1 10.66 22.85 -6.22
C MET A 1 11.92 22.79 -5.34
N ALA A 2 12.43 23.90 -4.78
CA ALA A 2 13.70 23.91 -4.04
C ALA A 2 13.86 22.82 -2.95
N PRO A 3 12.86 22.52 -2.09
CA PRO A 3 12.96 21.42 -1.13
C PRO A 3 13.21 20.04 -1.75
N LEU A 4 12.61 19.76 -2.92
CA LEU A 4 12.87 18.51 -3.64
C LEU A 4 14.32 18.45 -4.10
N LEU A 5 14.85 19.53 -4.70
CA LEU A 5 16.24 19.56 -5.18
C LEU A 5 17.24 19.41 -4.03
N GLN A 6 16.96 19.99 -2.86
CA GLN A 6 17.76 19.78 -1.66
C GLN A 6 17.71 18.33 -1.17
N ALA A 7 16.53 17.70 -1.17
CA ALA A 7 16.39 16.30 -0.81
C ALA A 7 17.13 15.38 -1.78
N LEU A 8 17.14 15.71 -3.08
CA LEU A 8 17.92 14.98 -4.09
C LEU A 8 19.43 15.08 -3.82
N ALA A 9 19.94 16.24 -3.44
CA ALA A 9 21.37 16.40 -3.12
C ALA A 9 21.80 15.56 -1.91
N ALA A 10 20.92 15.35 -0.94
CA ALA A 10 21.17 14.55 0.27
C ALA A 10 20.73 13.08 0.15
N LEU A 11 20.22 12.67 -1.02
CA LEU A 11 19.63 11.36 -1.23
C LEU A 11 20.61 10.22 -0.91
N GLN A 12 20.07 9.13 -0.39
CA GLN A 12 20.73 7.82 -0.28
C GLN A 12 19.94 6.80 -1.11
N LEU A 13 20.55 5.66 -1.45
CA LEU A 13 19.86 4.55 -2.12
C LEU A 13 19.54 3.44 -1.11
N PRO A 14 18.28 3.33 -0.65
CA PRO A 14 17.87 2.22 0.19
C PRO A 14 17.96 0.89 -0.57
N PRO A 15 18.23 -0.23 0.11
CA PRO A 15 18.27 -1.55 -0.53
C PRO A 15 16.89 -2.05 -0.96
N GLN A 16 15.81 -1.37 -0.55
CA GLN A 16 14.43 -1.78 -0.75
C GLN A 16 13.55 -0.64 -1.24
N ALA A 17 12.39 -1.00 -1.78
CA ALA A 17 11.42 -0.02 -2.23
C ALA A 17 10.94 0.85 -1.06
N THR A 18 10.95 2.18 -1.25
CA THR A 18 10.53 3.13 -0.21
C THR A 18 10.27 4.52 -0.77
N ARG A 19 9.58 5.34 0.01
CA ARG A 19 9.40 6.77 -0.23
C ARG A 19 10.72 7.49 0.10
N LEU A 20 11.18 8.34 -0.81
CA LEU A 20 12.38 9.16 -0.62
C LEU A 20 12.05 10.62 -0.31
N PHE A 21 10.96 11.12 -0.87
CA PHE A 21 10.48 12.48 -0.62
C PHE A 21 8.95 12.48 -0.52
N HIS A 22 8.43 12.99 0.59
CA HIS A 22 7.00 13.02 0.88
C HIS A 22 6.49 14.45 1.04
N GLY A 23 6.43 15.17 -0.08
CA GLY A 23 5.88 16.52 -0.13
C GLY A 23 4.43 16.58 0.37
N ARG A 24 3.61 15.56 0.04
CA ARG A 24 2.21 15.43 0.46
C ARG A 24 1.96 15.51 1.98
N GLY A 25 2.99 15.25 2.79
CA GLY A 25 2.93 15.42 4.23
C GLY A 25 2.90 16.88 4.69
N GLY A 26 2.99 17.86 3.78
CA GLY A 26 2.93 19.29 4.14
C GLY A 26 4.18 19.85 4.82
N ARG A 27 5.25 19.05 4.96
CA ARG A 27 6.51 19.45 5.62
C ARG A 27 7.44 20.25 4.71
N TYR A 28 7.12 20.34 3.42
CA TYR A 28 7.97 20.94 2.39
C TYR A 28 7.18 21.99 1.60
N PRO A 29 7.22 23.27 2.04
CA PRO A 29 6.49 24.36 1.40
C PRO A 29 6.70 24.42 -0.12
N GLY A 30 5.59 24.45 -0.87
CA GLY A 30 5.59 24.53 -2.34
C GLY A 30 5.95 23.21 -3.04
N CYS A 31 5.98 22.09 -2.32
CA CYS A 31 6.17 20.74 -2.87
C CYS A 31 5.08 19.77 -2.39
N GLU A 32 3.97 20.25 -1.85
CA GLU A 32 2.88 19.45 -1.28
C GLU A 32 2.22 18.53 -2.28
N HIS A 33 2.30 18.88 -3.57
CA HIS A 33 1.82 18.08 -4.68
C HIS A 33 2.80 17.01 -5.14
N LEU A 34 4.01 16.92 -4.57
CA LEU A 34 5.09 16.07 -5.06
C LEU A 34 5.43 14.92 -4.13
N THR A 35 5.81 13.80 -4.73
CA THR A 35 6.44 12.70 -4.01
C THR A 35 7.47 12.00 -4.89
N LEU A 36 8.56 11.52 -4.29
CA LEU A 36 9.59 10.71 -4.97
C LEU A 36 9.64 9.32 -4.33
N ASP A 37 9.46 8.28 -5.13
CA ASP A 37 9.62 6.88 -4.72
C ASP A 37 10.89 6.27 -5.30
N TRP A 38 11.47 5.35 -4.53
CA TRP A 38 12.47 4.41 -4.96
C TRP A 38 11.82 3.03 -5.16
N TYR A 39 11.87 2.54 -6.39
CA TYR A 39 11.52 1.18 -6.77
C TYR A 39 12.76 0.58 -7.44
N PRO A 40 13.74 0.09 -6.67
CA PRO A 40 15.06 -0.22 -7.20
C PRO A 40 15.00 -1.02 -8.52
N PRO A 41 15.73 -0.63 -9.58
CA PRO A 41 16.67 0.49 -9.67
C PRO A 41 16.06 1.80 -10.22
N CYS A 42 14.74 1.99 -10.15
CA CYS A 42 14.04 3.13 -10.74
C CYS A 42 13.53 4.13 -9.71
N PHE A 43 13.63 5.43 -10.03
CA PHE A 43 12.94 6.49 -9.33
C PHE A 43 11.59 6.81 -9.99
N LEU A 44 10.58 7.13 -9.19
CA LEU A 44 9.29 7.62 -9.67
C LEU A 44 8.95 8.94 -8.98
N LEU A 45 8.99 10.04 -9.74
CA LEU A 45 8.48 11.34 -9.30
C LEU A 45 7.01 11.45 -9.67
N THR A 46 6.13 11.62 -8.69
CA THR A 46 4.69 11.81 -8.92
C THR A 46 4.26 13.21 -8.52
N SER A 47 3.55 13.89 -9.41
CA SER A 47 2.78 15.10 -9.13
C SER A 47 1.29 14.80 -9.02
N PHE A 48 0.63 15.33 -7.99
CA PHE A 48 -0.77 15.05 -7.67
C PHE A 48 -1.75 16.16 -7.99
N GLU A 49 -1.30 17.32 -8.44
CA GLU A 49 -2.18 18.48 -8.65
C GLU A 49 -1.92 19.14 -10.00
N GLN A 50 -0.67 19.51 -10.26
CA GLN A 50 -0.25 20.24 -11.46
C GLN A 50 0.89 19.53 -12.20
N ALA A 51 0.86 19.51 -13.53
CA ALA A 51 2.01 19.04 -14.29
C ALA A 51 3.25 19.91 -14.04
N LEU A 52 4.42 19.30 -13.96
CA LEU A 52 5.69 20.03 -13.90
C LEU A 52 6.07 20.50 -15.31
N SER A 53 6.62 21.70 -15.39
CA SER A 53 7.18 22.22 -16.65
C SER A 53 8.40 21.41 -17.08
N GLU A 54 8.74 21.42 -18.38
CA GLU A 54 9.96 20.77 -18.87
C GLU A 54 11.22 21.35 -18.21
N ALA A 55 11.22 22.64 -17.85
CA ALA A 55 12.34 23.26 -17.14
C ALA A 55 12.51 22.70 -15.71
N GLU A 56 11.41 22.48 -14.99
CA GLU A 56 11.43 21.83 -13.68
C GLU A 56 11.88 20.37 -13.78
N LEU A 57 11.36 19.63 -14.77
CA LEU A 57 11.77 18.24 -15.02
C LEU A 57 13.26 18.15 -15.39
N ALA A 58 13.79 19.09 -16.17
CA ALA A 58 15.21 19.19 -16.48
C ALA A 58 16.05 19.47 -15.23
N ALA A 59 15.59 20.37 -14.35
CA ALA A 59 16.28 20.64 -13.08
C ALA A 59 16.32 19.41 -12.17
N VAL A 60 15.21 18.68 -12.07
CA VAL A 60 15.16 17.38 -11.36
C VAL A 60 16.12 16.38 -12.00
N HIS A 61 16.14 16.28 -13.32
CA HIS A 61 17.04 15.37 -14.03
C HIS A 61 18.50 15.65 -13.72
N VAL A 62 18.93 16.90 -13.81
CA VAL A 62 20.32 17.31 -13.52
C VAL A 62 20.70 16.96 -12.08
N ALA A 63 19.86 17.32 -11.10
CA ALA A 63 20.13 17.05 -9.70
C ALA A 63 20.18 15.54 -9.40
N LEU A 64 19.22 14.76 -9.93
CA LEU A 64 19.15 13.32 -9.72
C LEU A 64 20.30 12.59 -10.43
N ALA A 65 20.67 13.00 -11.65
CA ALA A 65 21.79 12.41 -12.40
C ALA A 65 23.13 12.66 -11.72
N ALA A 66 23.38 13.89 -11.25
CA ALA A 66 24.60 14.21 -10.50
C ALA A 66 24.72 13.36 -9.24
N ARG A 67 23.65 13.30 -8.43
CA ARG A 67 23.67 12.51 -7.20
C ARG A 67 23.77 11.00 -7.47
N TYR A 68 23.05 10.49 -8.45
CA TYR A 68 23.06 9.07 -8.76
C TYR A 68 24.43 8.61 -9.29
N ALA A 69 25.14 9.45 -10.04
CA ALA A 69 26.51 9.16 -10.49
C ALA A 69 27.49 8.98 -9.31
N GLU A 70 27.28 9.69 -8.19
CA GLU A 70 28.05 9.51 -6.96
C GLU A 70 27.66 8.21 -6.22
N LEU A 71 26.36 7.92 -6.12
CA LEU A 71 25.82 6.79 -5.35
C LEU A 71 25.98 5.44 -6.05
N ALA A 72 25.96 5.43 -7.38
CA ALA A 72 26.05 4.23 -8.21
C ALA A 72 26.93 4.49 -9.46
N PRO A 73 28.26 4.68 -9.29
CA PRO A 73 29.16 4.99 -10.40
C PRO A 73 29.08 3.94 -11.51
N GLY A 74 28.95 4.39 -12.75
CA GLY A 74 28.86 3.53 -13.93
C GLY A 74 27.49 2.89 -14.18
N GLN A 75 26.50 3.11 -13.32
CA GLN A 75 25.13 2.64 -13.55
C GLN A 75 24.28 3.72 -14.22
N ALA A 76 23.37 3.31 -15.11
CA ALA A 76 22.45 4.22 -15.78
C ALA A 76 21.34 4.68 -14.83
N LEU A 77 21.08 5.99 -14.78
CA LEU A 77 19.93 6.54 -14.06
C LEU A 77 18.62 6.12 -14.74
N ASN A 78 17.76 5.44 -13.99
CA ASN A 78 16.41 5.08 -14.43
C ASN A 78 15.39 5.90 -13.64
N TRP A 79 14.63 6.76 -14.31
CA TRP A 79 13.56 7.47 -13.62
C TRP A 79 12.37 7.81 -14.52
N LEU A 80 11.21 7.90 -13.87
CA LEU A 80 9.94 8.23 -14.49
C LEU A 80 9.29 9.41 -13.78
N TYR A 81 8.48 10.13 -14.55
CA TYR A 81 7.59 11.16 -14.05
C TYR A 81 6.14 10.75 -14.27
N GLN A 82 5.31 10.87 -13.24
CA GLN A 82 3.87 10.68 -13.33
C GLN A 82 3.12 11.98 -12.96
N GLY A 83 2.28 12.44 -13.88
CA GLY A 83 1.32 13.52 -13.63
C GLY A 83 -0.07 12.96 -13.34
N ARG A 84 -0.65 13.34 -12.20
CA ARG A 84 -2.06 13.09 -11.83
C ARG A 84 -2.78 14.43 -11.71
N GLU A 85 -3.05 15.09 -12.84
CA GLU A 85 -3.77 16.36 -12.84
C GLU A 85 -5.15 16.21 -12.18
N VAL A 86 -5.50 17.13 -11.28
CA VAL A 86 -6.83 17.17 -10.64
C VAL A 86 -7.73 18.06 -11.48
N GLY A 87 -8.87 17.52 -11.94
CA GLY A 87 -9.92 18.29 -12.60
C GLY A 87 -9.95 18.26 -14.13
N GLY A 88 -9.07 17.50 -14.78
CA GLY A 88 -9.17 17.19 -16.21
C GLY A 88 -9.77 15.81 -16.46
N GLU A 89 -10.44 15.60 -17.60
CA GLU A 89 -10.89 14.27 -18.08
C GLU A 89 -9.71 13.31 -18.41
N LYS A 90 -8.47 13.78 -18.27
CA LYS A 90 -7.26 13.06 -18.64
C LYS A 90 -6.85 12.07 -17.54
N ARG A 91 -6.64 10.83 -17.96
CA ARG A 91 -6.09 9.76 -17.11
C ARG A 91 -4.66 10.12 -16.68
N PRO A 92 -4.19 9.67 -15.51
CA PRO A 92 -2.79 9.77 -15.12
C PRO A 92 -1.86 9.27 -16.22
N THR A 93 -0.79 10.00 -16.48
CA THR A 93 0.23 9.62 -17.47
C THR A 93 1.58 9.46 -16.80
N THR A 94 2.31 8.41 -17.19
CA THR A 94 3.68 8.16 -16.74
C THR A 94 4.62 8.22 -17.94
N ARG A 95 5.67 9.05 -17.86
CA ARG A 95 6.71 9.21 -18.89
C ARG A 95 8.04 8.70 -18.36
N LEU A 96 8.72 7.86 -19.15
CA LEU A 96 10.12 7.52 -18.91
C LEU A 96 10.98 8.73 -19.24
N MET A 97 11.78 9.17 -18.26
CA MET A 97 12.56 10.40 -18.37
C MET A 97 14.03 10.12 -18.70
N ALA A 98 14.59 9.03 -18.16
CA ALA A 98 15.89 8.51 -18.55
C ALA A 98 16.00 7.01 -18.22
N GLY A 99 16.92 6.32 -18.90
CA GLY A 99 17.24 4.92 -18.66
C GLY A 99 16.17 3.97 -19.17
N ALA A 100 15.93 2.89 -18.42
CA ALA A 100 14.93 1.87 -18.73
C ALA A 100 14.27 1.34 -17.45
N VAL A 101 13.08 0.75 -17.59
CA VAL A 101 12.42 0.01 -16.50
C VAL A 101 12.65 -1.48 -16.72
N PRO A 102 13.11 -2.24 -15.71
CA PRO A 102 13.24 -3.68 -15.85
C PRO A 102 11.92 -4.36 -16.22
N GLU A 103 11.97 -5.43 -17.03
CA GLU A 103 10.79 -6.25 -17.34
C GLU A 103 11.13 -7.75 -17.20
N PRO A 104 10.58 -8.46 -16.19
CA PRO A 104 9.70 -7.95 -15.14
C PRO A 104 10.43 -7.00 -14.16
N HIS A 105 9.73 -5.98 -13.65
CA HIS A 105 10.25 -5.14 -12.57
C HIS A 105 9.88 -5.76 -11.21
N VAL A 106 10.88 -6.30 -10.53
CA VAL A 106 10.76 -6.83 -9.17
C VAL A 106 11.49 -5.91 -8.19
N VAL A 107 10.84 -5.57 -7.09
CA VAL A 107 11.45 -4.78 -6.01
C VAL A 107 11.41 -5.52 -4.68
N PRO A 108 12.47 -5.43 -3.87
CA PRO A 108 12.48 -5.96 -2.53
C PRO A 108 11.79 -5.02 -1.54
N GLU A 109 11.16 -5.59 -0.52
CA GLU A 109 10.76 -4.91 0.72
C GLU A 109 10.79 -5.93 1.86
N ASP A 110 11.66 -5.70 2.84
CA ASP A 110 11.68 -6.46 4.09
C ASP A 110 11.77 -7.99 3.88
N GLY A 111 12.67 -8.44 3.00
CA GLY A 111 12.86 -9.86 2.68
C GLY A 111 11.80 -10.48 1.77
N ALA A 112 10.76 -9.73 1.37
CA ALA A 112 9.82 -10.11 0.33
C ALA A 112 10.18 -9.45 -1.01
N GLN A 113 9.70 -10.05 -2.09
CA GLN A 113 9.87 -9.57 -3.46
C GLN A 113 8.50 -9.26 -4.08
N TYR A 114 8.36 -8.11 -4.73
CA TYR A 114 7.08 -7.67 -5.30
C TYR A 114 7.25 -7.25 -6.76
N LEU A 115 6.35 -7.73 -7.62
CA LEU A 115 6.22 -7.24 -8.98
C LEU A 115 5.56 -5.87 -8.99
N VAL A 116 6.22 -4.92 -9.66
CA VAL A 116 5.73 -3.57 -9.88
C VAL A 116 5.62 -3.25 -11.37
N HIS A 117 4.84 -2.22 -11.69
CA HIS A 117 4.65 -1.75 -13.07
C HIS A 117 4.56 -0.23 -13.12
N LEU A 118 5.71 0.43 -13.20
CA LEU A 118 5.79 1.89 -13.19
C LEU A 118 5.17 2.56 -14.43
N PRO A 119 5.39 2.07 -15.66
CA PRO A 119 4.91 2.80 -16.86
C PRO A 119 3.39 2.79 -17.05
N ARG A 120 2.65 1.90 -16.37
CA ARG A 120 1.23 1.64 -16.63
C ARG A 120 0.36 2.07 -15.46
N GLY A 121 -0.66 2.85 -15.75
CA GLY A 121 -1.70 3.21 -14.78
C GLY A 121 -1.19 4.05 -13.61
N GLN A 122 -2.05 4.18 -12.60
CA GLN A 122 -1.80 5.02 -11.43
C GLN A 122 -1.16 4.26 -10.26
N ASN A 123 -1.55 3.01 -10.04
CA ASN A 123 -1.06 2.20 -8.93
C ASN A 123 -0.06 1.19 -9.46
N HIS A 124 1.08 1.05 -8.78
CA HIS A 124 2.26 0.42 -9.37
C HIS A 124 2.54 -1.01 -8.89
N GLY A 125 1.59 -1.66 -8.20
CA GLY A 125 1.73 -3.04 -7.72
C GLY A 125 2.11 -3.17 -6.24
N LEU A 126 2.58 -2.11 -5.60
CA LEU A 126 2.90 -2.09 -4.16
C LEU A 126 2.59 -0.71 -3.56
N PHE A 127 1.90 -0.70 -2.42
CA PHE A 127 1.65 0.52 -1.63
C PHE A 127 2.67 0.62 -0.51
N LEU A 128 3.62 1.55 -0.65
CA LEU A 128 4.79 1.68 0.23
C LEU A 128 4.45 2.27 1.61
N ASP A 129 3.33 2.99 1.74
CA ASP A 129 2.79 3.46 3.03
C ASP A 129 2.32 2.31 3.92
N MET A 130 1.95 1.17 3.32
CA MET A 130 1.49 -0.03 4.03
C MET A 130 2.62 -0.96 4.52
N ALA A 131 3.89 -0.55 4.44
CA ALA A 131 5.04 -1.36 4.88
C ALA A 131 4.95 -1.75 6.37
N ALA A 132 4.60 -0.80 7.25
CA ALA A 132 4.42 -1.06 8.68
C ALA A 132 3.24 -2.02 8.96
N GLY A 133 2.17 -1.94 8.15
CA GLY A 133 1.07 -2.89 8.21
C GLY A 133 1.54 -4.31 7.85
N ARG A 134 2.31 -4.46 6.77
CA ARG A 134 2.84 -5.77 6.35
C ARG A 134 3.79 -6.37 7.39
N GLN A 135 4.62 -5.54 8.02
CA GLN A 135 5.46 -5.94 9.15
C GLN A 135 4.65 -6.48 10.32
N HIS A 136 3.58 -5.77 10.70
CA HIS A 136 2.68 -6.20 11.77
C HIS A 136 2.02 -7.54 11.45
N VAL A 137 1.53 -7.73 10.22
CA VAL A 137 0.91 -8.99 9.77
C VAL A 137 1.90 -10.16 9.83
N ARG A 138 3.14 -9.95 9.37
CA ARG A 138 4.19 -10.97 9.45
C ARG A 138 4.49 -11.35 10.90
N ALA A 139 4.65 -10.35 11.77
CA ALA A 139 4.91 -10.57 13.20
C ALA A 139 3.74 -11.27 13.91
N PHE A 140 2.49 -10.90 13.58
CA PHE A 140 1.29 -11.56 14.08
C PHE A 140 1.30 -13.06 13.78
N CYS A 141 1.60 -13.43 12.52
CA CYS A 141 1.61 -14.83 12.09
C CYS A 141 2.80 -15.59 12.70
N ALA A 142 3.95 -14.94 12.87
CA ALA A 142 5.12 -15.57 13.49
C ALA A 142 4.86 -15.92 14.97
N ALA A 143 4.10 -15.07 15.67
CA ALA A 143 3.68 -15.33 17.05
C ALA A 143 2.52 -16.35 17.15
N ARG A 144 1.85 -16.68 16.04
CA ARG A 144 0.71 -17.60 15.98
C ARG A 144 0.85 -18.55 14.78
N PRO A 145 1.79 -19.51 14.86
CA PRO A 145 1.98 -20.49 13.79
C PRO A 145 0.66 -21.20 13.46
N GLY A 146 0.38 -21.34 12.16
CA GLY A 146 -0.87 -21.95 11.72
C GLY A 146 -2.06 -21.00 11.60
N ALA A 147 -1.88 -19.69 11.86
CA ALA A 147 -2.93 -18.69 11.68
C ALA A 147 -3.53 -18.73 10.26
N LYS A 148 -4.84 -18.60 10.21
CA LYS A 148 -5.63 -18.44 9.00
C LYS A 148 -5.99 -16.96 8.83
N VAL A 149 -5.63 -16.40 7.68
CA VAL A 149 -5.76 -14.97 7.41
C VAL A 149 -6.77 -14.73 6.29
N LEU A 150 -7.64 -13.74 6.47
CA LEU A 150 -8.50 -13.21 5.43
C LEU A 150 -8.01 -11.84 5.00
N ASN A 151 -7.62 -11.69 3.74
CA ASN A 151 -7.15 -10.43 3.16
C ASN A 151 -8.22 -9.87 2.21
N LEU A 152 -8.96 -8.85 2.67
CA LEU A 152 -10.01 -8.18 1.91
C LEU A 152 -9.44 -6.97 1.17
N PHE A 153 -9.89 -6.76 -0.07
CA PHE A 153 -9.34 -5.76 -0.98
C PHE A 153 -7.84 -6.02 -1.24
N ALA A 154 -7.55 -7.29 -1.54
CA ALA A 154 -6.21 -7.84 -1.50
C ALA A 154 -5.23 -7.19 -2.48
N TYR A 155 -5.71 -6.54 -3.54
CA TYR A 155 -4.91 -5.96 -4.61
C TYR A 155 -3.88 -6.98 -5.16
N SER A 156 -2.58 -6.66 -5.11
CA SER A 156 -1.46 -7.51 -5.51
C SER A 156 -1.04 -8.52 -4.43
N CYS A 157 -1.91 -8.74 -3.43
CA CYS A 157 -1.76 -9.69 -2.33
C CYS A 157 -0.49 -9.50 -1.48
N ALA A 158 0.01 -8.27 -1.34
CA ALA A 158 1.24 -8.01 -0.58
C ALA A 158 1.13 -8.42 0.90
N PHE A 159 -0.04 -8.21 1.54
CA PHE A 159 -0.31 -8.71 2.89
C PHE A 159 -0.30 -10.24 2.99
N SER A 160 -0.75 -10.94 1.94
CA SER A 160 -0.74 -12.41 1.92
C SER A 160 0.68 -12.96 1.84
N VAL A 161 1.55 -12.31 1.08
CA VAL A 161 2.99 -12.63 1.06
C VAL A 161 3.58 -12.47 2.46
N ALA A 162 3.34 -11.32 3.11
CA ALA A 162 3.83 -11.06 4.45
C ALA A 162 3.30 -12.07 5.49
N ALA A 163 2.00 -12.41 5.43
CA ALA A 163 1.38 -13.39 6.32
C ALA A 163 2.01 -14.79 6.17
N LEU A 164 2.18 -15.27 4.93
CA LEU A 164 2.75 -16.60 4.67
C LEU A 164 4.25 -16.67 4.99
N GLN A 165 5.02 -15.62 4.74
CA GLN A 165 6.40 -15.53 5.21
C GLN A 165 6.49 -15.51 6.75
N GLY A 166 5.45 -15.00 7.42
CA GLY A 166 5.31 -15.07 8.87
C GLY A 166 4.83 -16.44 9.38
N GLY A 167 4.54 -17.42 8.53
CA GLY A 167 4.13 -18.76 8.96
C GLY A 167 2.61 -18.96 9.12
N ALA A 168 1.79 -18.10 8.51
CA ALA A 168 0.36 -18.39 8.37
C ALA A 168 0.15 -19.73 7.63
N ALA A 169 -0.81 -20.55 8.07
CA ALA A 169 -1.13 -21.81 7.38
C ALA A 169 -1.93 -21.57 6.10
N GLN A 170 -2.82 -20.58 6.11
CA GLN A 170 -3.68 -20.29 4.98
C GLN A 170 -4.00 -18.80 4.90
N VAL A 171 -4.03 -18.26 3.68
CA VAL A 171 -4.52 -16.92 3.39
C VAL A 171 -5.61 -16.96 2.33
N VAL A 172 -6.73 -16.30 2.58
CA VAL A 172 -7.80 -16.10 1.60
C VAL A 172 -7.74 -14.65 1.11
N ASN A 173 -7.39 -14.46 -0.16
CA ASN A 173 -7.34 -13.15 -0.81
C ASN A 173 -8.65 -12.88 -1.55
N VAL A 174 -9.27 -11.72 -1.29
CA VAL A 174 -10.51 -11.28 -1.93
C VAL A 174 -10.26 -9.92 -2.59
N ASP A 175 -10.48 -9.84 -3.90
CA ASP A 175 -10.43 -8.58 -4.64
C ASP A 175 -11.39 -8.65 -5.84
N MET A 176 -11.94 -7.52 -6.27
CA MET A 176 -12.82 -7.49 -7.45
C MET A 176 -12.05 -7.59 -8.77
N SER A 177 -10.75 -7.28 -8.77
CA SER A 177 -9.91 -7.25 -9.96
C SER A 177 -9.21 -8.60 -10.20
N PRO A 178 -9.59 -9.37 -11.24
CA PRO A 178 -8.88 -10.60 -11.58
C PRO A 178 -7.41 -10.34 -11.95
N GLY A 179 -7.12 -9.17 -12.53
CA GLY A 179 -5.76 -8.74 -12.89
C GLY A 179 -4.88 -8.47 -11.67
N ALA A 180 -5.43 -7.85 -10.62
CA ALA A 180 -4.71 -7.65 -9.36
C ALA A 180 -4.39 -8.99 -8.69
N LEU A 181 -5.35 -9.92 -8.64
CA LEU A 181 -5.12 -11.26 -8.10
C LEU A 181 -4.15 -12.09 -8.96
N ALA A 182 -4.11 -11.88 -10.27
CA ALA A 182 -3.10 -12.50 -11.13
C ALA A 182 -1.69 -12.00 -10.81
N LEU A 183 -1.52 -10.70 -10.57
CA LEU A 183 -0.28 -10.15 -10.05
C LEU A 183 0.05 -10.73 -8.66
N GLY A 184 -0.95 -10.87 -7.80
CA GLY A 184 -0.80 -11.49 -6.48
C GLY A 184 -0.33 -12.94 -6.53
N ARG A 185 -0.83 -13.76 -7.46
CA ARG A 185 -0.33 -15.13 -7.68
C ARG A 185 1.15 -15.14 -8.07
N ARG A 186 1.55 -14.26 -8.99
CA ARG A 186 2.97 -14.13 -9.38
C ARG A 186 3.85 -13.68 -8.22
N ASN A 187 3.34 -12.78 -7.36
CA ASN A 187 4.05 -12.41 -6.12
C ASN A 187 4.24 -13.63 -5.19
N HIS A 188 3.27 -14.55 -5.09
CA HIS A 188 3.45 -15.76 -4.29
C HIS A 188 4.50 -16.70 -4.87
N GLU A 189 4.49 -16.90 -6.19
CA GLU A 189 5.48 -17.70 -6.92
C GLU A 189 6.89 -17.13 -6.75
N LEU A 190 7.04 -15.81 -6.90
CA LEU A 190 8.30 -15.10 -6.75
C LEU A 190 8.93 -15.24 -5.36
N ASN A 191 8.10 -15.38 -4.33
CA ASN A 191 8.54 -15.56 -2.95
C ASN A 191 8.63 -17.04 -2.52
N GLY A 192 8.45 -17.99 -3.45
CA GLY A 192 8.56 -19.42 -3.16
C GLY A 192 7.53 -19.93 -2.14
N LEU A 193 6.37 -19.27 -2.06
CA LEU A 193 5.38 -19.59 -1.03
C LEU A 193 4.70 -20.95 -1.31
N PRO A 194 4.29 -21.70 -0.27
CA PRO A 194 3.72 -23.03 -0.44
C PRO A 194 2.47 -23.04 -1.34
N LYS A 195 2.46 -23.96 -2.31
CA LYS A 195 1.29 -24.17 -3.17
C LYS A 195 0.09 -24.60 -2.32
N GLY A 196 -1.07 -23.99 -2.55
CA GLY A 196 -2.30 -24.29 -1.82
C GLY A 196 -2.49 -23.52 -0.50
N ALA A 197 -1.45 -22.84 0.01
CA ALA A 197 -1.57 -22.00 1.21
C ALA A 197 -2.34 -20.69 0.93
N ALA A 198 -2.49 -20.28 -0.32
CA ALA A 198 -3.26 -19.09 -0.70
C ALA A 198 -4.45 -19.43 -1.61
N SER A 199 -5.62 -18.85 -1.29
CA SER A 199 -6.79 -18.82 -2.16
C SER A 199 -6.99 -17.42 -2.75
N PHE A 200 -7.46 -17.34 -3.99
CA PHE A 200 -7.64 -16.07 -4.71
C PHE A 200 -9.08 -15.98 -5.24
N LEU A 201 -9.88 -15.08 -4.66
CA LEU A 201 -11.29 -14.93 -4.92
C LEU A 201 -11.54 -13.59 -5.65
N ALA A 202 -11.70 -13.66 -6.98
CA ALA A 202 -12.07 -12.53 -7.84
C ALA A 202 -13.55 -12.18 -7.66
N HIS A 203 -13.88 -11.57 -6.52
CA HIS A 203 -15.24 -11.56 -5.99
C HIS A 203 -15.60 -10.15 -5.49
N ASP A 204 -16.86 -9.77 -5.68
CA ASP A 204 -17.47 -8.65 -4.96
C ASP A 204 -17.66 -9.06 -3.50
N LEU A 205 -17.02 -8.32 -2.59
CA LEU A 205 -17.04 -8.58 -1.15
C LEU A 205 -18.46 -8.66 -0.62
N PHE A 206 -19.33 -7.71 -0.99
CA PHE A 206 -20.68 -7.61 -0.45
C PHE A 206 -21.60 -8.74 -0.93
N LYS A 207 -21.21 -9.46 -1.99
CA LYS A 207 -21.91 -10.65 -2.50
C LYS A 207 -21.30 -11.96 -2.00
N SER A 208 -20.17 -11.91 -1.29
CA SER A 208 -19.38 -13.10 -0.96
C SER A 208 -19.35 -13.46 0.52
N TRP A 209 -20.07 -12.74 1.38
CA TRP A 209 -20.07 -12.94 2.84
C TRP A 209 -20.31 -14.39 3.27
N GLY A 210 -21.34 -15.06 2.72
CA GLY A 210 -21.63 -16.45 3.08
C GLY A 210 -20.53 -17.45 2.71
N LYS A 211 -19.67 -17.15 1.73
CA LYS A 211 -18.47 -17.95 1.42
C LYS A 211 -17.35 -17.66 2.42
N LEU A 212 -17.17 -16.39 2.78
CA LEU A 212 -16.12 -15.97 3.72
C LEU A 212 -16.39 -16.49 5.14
N THR A 213 -17.64 -16.41 5.62
CA THR A 213 -18.03 -16.93 6.94
C THR A 213 -17.88 -18.45 7.02
N ARG A 214 -18.34 -19.20 6.00
CA ARG A 214 -18.13 -20.67 5.96
C ARG A 214 -16.67 -21.07 5.82
N GLY A 215 -15.85 -20.19 5.24
CA GLY A 215 -14.42 -20.39 5.13
C GLY A 215 -13.66 -20.05 6.39
N GLY A 216 -14.25 -19.32 7.36
CA GLY A 216 -13.62 -18.96 8.62
C GLY A 216 -13.81 -20.00 9.73
N PRO A 217 -13.63 -19.62 11.00
CA PRO A 217 -13.18 -18.31 11.45
C PRO A 217 -11.71 -18.03 11.08
N TYR A 218 -11.27 -16.78 11.20
CA TYR A 218 -9.91 -16.33 10.88
C TYR A 218 -9.25 -15.71 12.12
N GLU A 219 -7.98 -16.06 12.36
CA GLU A 219 -7.16 -15.45 13.41
C GLU A 219 -6.83 -13.99 13.07
N LEU A 220 -6.74 -13.66 11.78
CA LEU A 220 -6.52 -12.30 11.31
C LEU A 220 -7.41 -11.95 10.11
N VAL A 221 -8.11 -10.83 10.19
CA VAL A 221 -8.84 -10.23 9.05
C VAL A 221 -8.22 -8.88 8.71
N ILE A 222 -7.77 -8.71 7.48
CA ILE A 222 -7.24 -7.44 6.96
C ILE A 222 -8.32 -6.81 6.08
N ALA A 223 -8.67 -5.57 6.39
CA ALA A 223 -9.66 -4.77 5.68
C ALA A 223 -9.01 -3.47 5.19
N ASP A 224 -8.59 -3.45 3.92
CA ASP A 224 -7.94 -2.30 3.29
C ASP A 224 -8.70 -1.78 2.06
N PRO A 225 -9.95 -1.30 2.22
CA PRO A 225 -10.73 -0.81 1.09
C PRO A 225 -10.15 0.48 0.49
N PRO A 226 -10.40 0.74 -0.81
CA PRO A 226 -10.12 2.07 -1.36
C PRO A 226 -11.01 3.11 -0.69
N SER A 227 -10.50 4.33 -0.48
CA SER A 227 -11.31 5.40 0.12
C SER A 227 -12.49 5.82 -0.77
N TYR A 228 -12.27 5.84 -2.08
CA TYR A 228 -13.30 6.12 -3.07
C TYR A 228 -13.02 5.39 -4.39
N GLN A 229 -13.90 4.46 -4.74
CA GLN A 229 -13.94 3.80 -6.03
C GLN A 229 -15.40 3.61 -6.45
N LYS A 230 -15.88 4.50 -7.34
CA LYS A 230 -17.28 4.50 -7.79
C LYS A 230 -17.65 3.12 -8.35
N GLY A 231 -18.77 2.57 -7.87
CA GLY A 231 -19.27 1.25 -8.27
C GLY A 231 -18.60 0.06 -7.55
N SER A 232 -17.60 0.29 -6.69
CA SER A 232 -16.98 -0.76 -5.87
C SER A 232 -17.11 -0.47 -4.38
N PHE A 233 -16.53 0.62 -3.89
CA PHE A 233 -16.54 0.96 -2.46
C PHE A 233 -16.37 2.46 -2.26
N VAL A 234 -17.22 3.05 -1.43
CA VAL A 234 -17.08 4.44 -0.97
C VAL A 234 -17.05 4.43 0.55
N ALA A 235 -15.95 4.86 1.16
CA ALA A 235 -15.74 4.74 2.61
C ALA A 235 -16.91 5.31 3.43
N THR A 236 -17.41 6.49 3.09
CA THR A 236 -18.53 7.12 3.83
C THR A 236 -19.88 6.39 3.69
N LYS A 237 -20.02 5.45 2.76
CA LYS A 237 -21.28 4.71 2.50
C LYS A 237 -21.19 3.23 2.89
N ASP A 238 -20.06 2.61 2.58
CA ASP A 238 -19.93 1.15 2.57
C ASP A 238 -19.11 0.60 3.75
N TYR A 239 -18.29 1.44 4.41
CA TYR A 239 -17.41 0.98 5.48
C TYR A 239 -18.21 0.46 6.69
N ALA A 240 -19.36 1.07 7.01
CA ALA A 240 -20.23 0.58 8.08
C ALA A 240 -20.74 -0.85 7.82
N ARG A 241 -21.05 -1.17 6.55
CA ARG A 241 -21.49 -2.52 6.15
C ARG A 241 -20.35 -3.54 6.25
N LEU A 242 -19.12 -3.13 5.94
CA LEU A 242 -17.91 -3.94 6.12
C LEU A 242 -17.64 -4.20 7.61
N ALA A 243 -17.58 -3.13 8.41
CA ALA A 243 -17.27 -3.21 9.84
C ALA A 243 -18.22 -4.16 10.60
N ARG A 244 -19.53 -4.08 10.31
CA ARG A 244 -20.55 -4.92 10.94
C ARG A 244 -20.34 -6.42 10.76
N ARG A 245 -19.63 -6.84 9.70
CA ARG A 245 -19.39 -8.25 9.39
C ARG A 245 -18.11 -8.79 10.00
N LEU A 246 -17.21 -7.92 10.49
CA LEU A 246 -15.91 -8.33 11.04
C LEU A 246 -16.04 -9.30 12.22
N PRO A 247 -16.95 -9.09 13.21
CA PRO A 247 -17.09 -10.02 14.33
C PRO A 247 -17.46 -11.45 13.91
N GLU A 248 -18.23 -11.61 12.83
CA GLU A 248 -18.66 -12.93 12.32
C GLU A 248 -17.54 -13.68 11.58
N LEU A 249 -16.43 -13.00 11.26
CA LEU A 249 -15.30 -13.59 10.53
C LEU A 249 -14.18 -14.00 11.48
N LEU A 250 -14.03 -13.33 12.61
CA LEU A 250 -12.91 -13.53 13.51
C LEU A 250 -13.09 -14.77 14.39
N ALA A 251 -11.99 -15.48 14.64
CA ALA A 251 -11.90 -16.46 15.70
C ALA A 251 -11.92 -15.75 17.07
N PRO A 252 -12.29 -16.44 18.16
CA PRO A 252 -12.09 -15.92 19.51
C PRO A 252 -10.63 -15.47 19.72
N GLY A 253 -10.43 -14.25 20.21
CA GLY A 253 -9.11 -13.63 20.38
C GLY A 253 -8.40 -13.22 19.07
N GLY A 254 -9.03 -13.40 17.91
CA GLY A 254 -8.51 -12.99 16.59
C GLY A 254 -8.45 -11.46 16.43
N GLU A 255 -7.65 -10.99 15.48
CA GLU A 255 -7.43 -9.56 15.24
C GLU A 255 -7.97 -9.09 13.88
N ALA A 256 -8.46 -7.85 13.82
CA ALA A 256 -8.79 -7.15 12.59
C ALA A 256 -7.85 -5.96 12.37
N LEU A 257 -7.23 -5.91 11.20
CA LEU A 257 -6.47 -4.76 10.72
C LEU A 257 -7.37 -3.91 9.82
N VAL A 258 -7.82 -2.77 10.32
CA VAL A 258 -8.83 -1.90 9.68
C VAL A 258 -8.15 -0.64 9.13
N CYS A 259 -8.15 -0.47 7.82
CA CYS A 259 -7.32 0.52 7.14
C CYS A 259 -8.15 1.61 6.43
N LEU A 260 -7.67 2.84 6.44
CA LEU A 260 -8.31 3.97 5.75
C LEU A 260 -7.25 4.95 5.24
N ASN A 261 -7.14 5.06 3.92
CA ASN A 261 -6.17 5.93 3.26
C ASN A 261 -6.84 7.16 2.65
N THR A 262 -7.24 8.12 3.49
CA THR A 262 -7.74 9.43 3.05
C THR A 262 -7.39 10.52 4.08
N PRO A 263 -6.96 11.71 3.64
CA PRO A 263 -6.73 12.83 4.54
C PRO A 263 -8.03 13.51 5.00
N LYS A 264 -9.19 13.17 4.42
CA LYS A 264 -10.48 13.82 4.72
C LYS A 264 -11.18 13.29 5.97
N LEU A 265 -10.83 12.08 6.40
CA LEU A 265 -11.44 11.40 7.53
C LEU A 265 -10.33 11.04 8.51
N GLY A 266 -10.42 11.52 9.74
CA GLY A 266 -9.45 11.26 10.82
C GLY A 266 -9.59 9.86 11.42
N PRO A 267 -8.66 9.46 12.31
CA PRO A 267 -8.76 8.20 13.05
C PRO A 267 -10.01 8.12 13.93
N GLU A 268 -10.49 9.23 14.48
CA GLU A 268 -11.69 9.30 15.33
C GLU A 268 -12.94 8.84 14.57
N TRP A 269 -13.07 9.23 13.30
CA TRP A 269 -14.18 8.80 12.45
C TRP A 269 -14.23 7.27 12.32
N LEU A 270 -13.07 6.65 12.07
CA LEU A 270 -12.99 5.20 11.90
C LEU A 270 -13.22 4.48 13.24
N GLN A 271 -12.72 5.03 14.34
CA GLN A 271 -12.95 4.48 15.68
C GLN A 271 -14.42 4.55 16.09
N GLN A 272 -15.09 5.67 15.85
CA GLN A 272 -16.53 5.82 16.10
C GLN A 272 -17.33 4.83 15.25
N LEU A 273 -17.02 4.71 13.96
CA LEU A 273 -17.67 3.74 13.07
C LEU A 273 -17.50 2.31 13.59
N MET A 274 -16.31 1.93 14.06
CA MET A 274 -16.08 0.60 14.62
C MET A 274 -16.82 0.39 15.93
N ALA A 275 -16.88 1.38 16.82
CA ALA A 275 -17.64 1.31 18.07
C ALA A 275 -19.15 1.12 17.81
N GLU A 276 -19.69 1.78 16.78
CA GLU A 276 -21.11 1.65 16.42
C GLU A 276 -21.43 0.34 15.70
N GLN A 277 -20.57 -0.11 14.79
CA GLN A 277 -20.88 -1.21 13.88
C GLN A 277 -20.34 -2.56 14.34
N ALA A 278 -19.28 -2.58 15.14
CA ALA A 278 -18.64 -3.78 15.67
C ALA A 278 -18.27 -3.59 17.16
N PRO A 279 -19.25 -3.30 18.05
CA PRO A 279 -18.99 -2.92 19.44
C PRO A 279 -18.30 -4.01 20.29
N THR A 280 -18.33 -5.27 19.83
CA THR A 280 -17.66 -6.38 20.51
C THR A 280 -16.15 -6.40 20.25
N LEU A 281 -15.65 -5.68 19.25
CA LEU A 281 -14.23 -5.64 18.93
C LEU A 281 -13.54 -4.54 19.74
N GLN A 282 -12.51 -4.91 20.49
CA GLN A 282 -11.74 -3.98 21.31
C GLN A 282 -10.66 -3.29 20.48
N PHE A 283 -10.60 -1.96 20.52
CA PHE A 283 -9.48 -1.22 19.93
C PHE A 283 -8.19 -1.49 20.72
N MET A 284 -7.13 -1.87 20.01
CA MET A 284 -5.84 -2.20 20.62
C MET A 284 -4.83 -1.09 20.42
N GLN A 285 -4.64 -0.66 19.18
CA GLN A 285 -3.66 0.36 18.81
C GLN A 285 -3.89 0.88 17.39
N ARG A 286 -3.31 2.04 17.10
CA ARG A 286 -3.05 2.51 15.73
C ARG A 286 -1.60 2.21 15.40
N LEU A 287 -1.33 1.55 14.28
CA LEU A 287 0.05 1.32 13.83
C LEU A 287 0.68 2.64 13.36
N PRO A 288 1.97 2.88 13.64
CA PRO A 288 2.67 4.03 13.11
C PRO A 288 2.83 3.89 11.59
N ASN A 289 2.78 5.03 10.89
CA ASN A 289 3.16 5.07 9.49
C ASN A 289 4.70 5.00 9.35
N PRO A 290 5.23 4.52 8.22
CA PRO A 290 6.67 4.58 7.99
C PRO A 290 7.16 6.03 8.06
N LEU A 291 8.32 6.28 8.66
CA LEU A 291 8.87 7.64 8.83
C LEU A 291 8.99 8.42 7.51
N ALA A 292 9.20 7.70 6.40
CA ALA A 292 9.25 8.28 5.07
C ALA A 292 7.92 8.92 4.60
N PHE A 293 6.81 8.65 5.29
CA PHE A 293 5.47 9.20 5.03
C PHE A 293 5.02 10.19 6.12
N ALA A 294 5.97 10.84 6.80
CA ALA A 294 5.64 11.75 7.88
C ALA A 294 4.81 12.96 7.40
N ASP A 295 3.72 13.25 8.11
CA ASP A 295 2.84 14.38 7.86
C ASP A 295 3.06 15.47 8.94
N VAL A 296 2.71 16.73 8.64
CA VAL A 296 2.60 17.79 9.66
C VAL A 296 1.47 17.51 10.63
N ASP A 297 0.46 16.78 10.18
CA ASP A 297 -0.67 16.30 10.98
C ASP A 297 -0.89 14.82 10.69
N GLU A 298 -0.51 13.97 11.66
CA GLU A 298 -0.62 12.51 11.55
C GLU A 298 -2.07 12.02 11.39
N THR A 299 -3.08 12.83 11.70
CA THR A 299 -4.49 12.47 11.47
C THR A 299 -4.84 12.45 9.98
N ARG A 300 -4.06 13.11 9.11
CA ARG A 300 -4.24 13.11 7.65
C ARG A 300 -3.58 11.92 6.96
N ALA A 301 -2.54 11.36 7.57
CA ALA A 301 -1.84 10.19 7.05
C ALA A 301 -2.75 8.95 7.00
N LEU A 302 -2.23 7.86 6.48
CA LEU A 302 -2.87 6.54 6.49
C LEU A 302 -3.25 6.13 7.94
N LYS A 303 -4.42 5.50 8.09
CA LYS A 303 -4.89 4.92 9.35
C LYS A 303 -4.83 3.43 9.19
N VAL A 304 -4.16 2.76 10.12
CA VAL A 304 -4.18 1.31 10.25
C VAL A 304 -4.46 1.01 11.72
N LEU A 305 -5.69 0.59 12.02
CA LEU A 305 -6.15 0.33 13.37
C LEU A 305 -6.21 -1.17 13.61
N VAL A 306 -5.74 -1.62 14.77
CA VAL A 306 -5.82 -3.01 15.20
C VAL A 306 -6.95 -3.15 16.21
N TYR A 307 -7.86 -4.08 15.92
CA TYR A 307 -8.96 -4.47 16.81
C TYR A 307 -8.84 -5.95 17.17
N ARG A 308 -9.33 -6.34 18.34
CA ARG A 308 -9.32 -7.74 18.79
C ARG A 308 -10.72 -8.22 19.16
N ALA A 309 -11.05 -9.44 18.73
CA ALA A 309 -12.26 -10.13 19.14
C ALA A 309 -12.16 -10.63 20.59
N PRO A 310 -13.28 -10.74 21.34
CA PRO A 310 -13.29 -11.37 22.65
C PRO A 310 -12.71 -12.80 22.60
N GLY A 311 -12.00 -13.19 23.66
CA GLY A 311 -11.42 -14.53 23.82
C GLY A 311 -12.43 -15.58 24.23
#